data_AF-A0A067GR10-F1
#
_entry.id   AF-A0A067GR10-F1
#
_cell.length_a   1.000
_cell.length_b   1.000
_cell.length_c   1.000
_cell.angle_alpha   90.00
_cell.angle_beta   90.00
_cell.angle_gamma   90.00
#
_symmetry.space_group_name_H-M   'P 1'
#
loop_
_entity.id
_entity.type
_entity.pdbx_description
1 polymer ?
#
loop_
_entity_poly.entity_id
_entity_poly.type
_entity_poly.pdbx_seq_one_letter_code
_entity_poly.pdbx_strand_id
1 'polypeptide(L)'
;HFSVVGNFTARPAKLVRDCEMTAPCGTTILHPTSVVATFIVSKLYVTPRALFDVLSPPYCSEDGRHCSYYRMIPRTRRDLDEIQPPESFVMQRGLYKGPNIRR
;
A
#
# COMPACT_ATOMS: atom_id res chain seq x y z
N HIS A 1 -28.31 11.55 4.04
CA HIS A 1 -28.05 10.15 4.41
C HIS A 1 -27.97 9.37 3.10
N PHE A 2 -26.79 9.26 2.49
CA PHE A 2 -26.62 8.54 1.23
C PHE A 2 -25.79 7.28 1.50
N SER A 3 -26.47 6.14 1.49
CA SER A 3 -25.86 4.83 1.60
C SER A 3 -25.39 4.42 0.21
N VAL A 4 -24.07 4.41 -0.03
CA VAL A 4 -23.51 3.69 -1.19
C VAL A 4 -23.60 2.20 -0.86
N VAL A 5 -24.57 1.51 -1.47
CA VAL A 5 -24.65 0.05 -1.42
C VAL A 5 -23.59 -0.51 -2.37
N GLY A 6 -22.37 -0.64 -1.86
CA GLY A 6 -21.38 -1.53 -2.46
C GLY A 6 -21.42 -2.87 -1.75
N ASN A 7 -21.61 -3.96 -2.50
CA ASN A 7 -21.36 -5.32 -2.00
C ASN A 7 -19.85 -5.48 -1.80
N PHE A 8 -19.30 -4.96 -0.69
CA PHE A 8 -17.92 -5.20 -0.32
C PHE A 8 -17.84 -6.59 0.30
N THR A 9 -17.42 -7.56 -0.51
CA THR A 9 -17.13 -8.91 -0.03
C THR A 9 -15.75 -8.91 0.61
N ALA A 10 -15.72 -9.08 1.93
CA ALA A 10 -14.51 -9.18 2.71
C ALA A 10 -13.63 -10.31 2.18
N ARG A 11 -12.38 -10.01 1.83
CA ARG A 11 -11.42 -10.99 1.30
C ARG A 11 -10.50 -11.49 2.42
N PRO A 12 -10.40 -12.81 2.66
CA PRO A 12 -9.44 -13.35 3.60
C PRO A 12 -8.00 -13.03 3.20
N ALA A 13 -7.17 -12.74 4.18
CA ALA A 13 -5.77 -12.40 4.05
C ALA A 13 -4.95 -12.91 5.23
N LYS A 14 -3.68 -13.13 4.98
CA LYS A 14 -2.71 -13.57 5.98
C LYS A 14 -1.72 -12.43 6.26
N LEU A 15 -1.55 -12.09 7.53
CA LEU A 15 -0.49 -11.20 7.96
C LEU A 15 0.87 -11.89 7.74
N VAL A 16 1.69 -11.34 6.86
CA VAL A 16 3.03 -11.88 6.55
C VAL A 16 4.12 -11.19 7.38
N ARG A 17 3.95 -9.90 7.67
CA ARG A 17 4.92 -9.12 8.42
C ARG A 17 4.23 -7.99 9.18
N ASP A 18 4.55 -7.87 10.46
CA ASP A 18 4.16 -6.75 11.33
C ASP A 18 5.42 -6.35 12.12
N CYS A 19 6.16 -5.37 11.60
CA CYS A 19 7.39 -4.91 12.24
C CYS A 19 7.65 -3.44 11.95
N GLU A 20 8.37 -2.78 12.86
CA GLU A 20 8.91 -1.46 12.62
C GLU A 20 10.18 -1.55 11.77
N MET A 21 10.30 -0.69 10.76
CA MET A 21 11.50 -0.54 9.94
C MET A 21 12.12 0.84 10.17
N THR A 22 13.40 0.88 10.54
CA THR A 22 14.21 2.08 10.74
C THR A 22 15.53 1.93 9.99
N ALA A 23 16.07 3.04 9.48
CA ALA A 23 17.39 3.01 8.82
C ALA A 23 18.51 2.83 9.87
N PRO A 24 19.57 2.05 9.56
CA PRO A 24 19.72 1.21 8.38
C PRO A 24 18.86 -0.07 8.48
N CYS A 25 18.17 -0.43 7.40
CA CYS A 25 17.45 -1.71 7.30
C CYS A 25 17.71 -2.36 5.94
N GLY A 26 17.55 -3.68 5.87
CA GLY A 26 17.68 -4.43 4.61
C GLY A 26 16.51 -4.14 3.66
N THR A 27 16.75 -4.35 2.37
CA THR A 27 15.71 -4.28 1.33
C THR A 27 14.67 -5.39 1.53
N THR A 28 13.42 -5.09 1.22
CA THR A 28 12.31 -6.03 1.27
C THR A 28 11.81 -6.32 -0.13
N ILE A 29 11.51 -7.58 -0.44
CA ILE A 29 11.06 -8.00 -1.77
C ILE A 29 9.64 -8.54 -1.64
N LEU A 30 8.75 -8.05 -2.50
CA LEU A 30 7.37 -8.49 -2.61
C LEU A 30 7.15 -9.06 -4.01
N HIS A 31 6.56 -10.25 -4.06
CA HIS A 31 6.19 -10.90 -5.32
C HIS A 31 4.67 -10.94 -5.46
N PRO A 32 4.14 -10.81 -6.69
CA PRO A 32 2.73 -11.11 -6.95
C PRO A 32 2.45 -12.54 -6.50
N THR A 33 1.53 -12.71 -5.56
CA THR A 33 1.02 -14.03 -5.15
C THR A 33 -0.49 -13.99 -5.22
N SER A 34 -1.12 -15.12 -5.57
CA SER A 34 -2.58 -15.22 -5.73
C SER A 34 -3.38 -15.04 -4.43
N VAL A 35 -2.71 -14.97 -3.27
CA VAL A 35 -3.34 -15.10 -1.95
C VAL A 35 -2.92 -14.03 -0.93
N VAL A 36 -2.02 -13.09 -1.29
CA VAL A 36 -1.51 -12.10 -0.33
C VAL A 36 -1.50 -10.69 -0.93
N ALA A 37 -2.41 -9.84 -0.49
CA ALA A 37 -2.19 -8.40 -0.53
C ALA A 37 -1.16 -8.08 0.56
N THR A 38 0.03 -7.60 0.17
CA THR A 38 1.01 -7.15 1.17
C THR A 38 0.68 -5.72 1.56
N PHE A 39 0.44 -5.50 2.85
CA PHE A 39 0.14 -4.20 3.43
C PHE A 39 1.39 -3.58 4.02
N ILE A 40 1.71 -2.36 3.59
CA ILE A 40 2.64 -1.49 4.31
C ILE A 40 1.78 -0.60 5.21
N VAL A 41 1.76 -0.90 6.51
CA VAL A 41 1.14 -0.02 7.52
C VAL A 41 2.23 0.86 8.11
N SER A 42 2.34 2.08 7.61
CA SER A 42 3.24 3.08 8.19
C SER A 42 2.60 3.63 9.47
N LYS A 43 3.20 3.35 10.63
CA LYS A 43 2.82 3.98 11.91
C LYS A 43 3.40 5.41 11.91
N LEU A 44 2.57 6.39 11.57
CA LEU A 44 2.97 7.75 11.16
C LEU A 44 3.38 8.71 12.29
N TYR A 45 3.44 8.30 13.56
CA TYR A 45 3.13 9.27 14.60
C TYR A 45 4.27 10.15 15.15
N VAL A 46 5.53 10.06 14.71
CA VAL A 46 6.58 10.91 15.32
C VAL A 46 7.69 11.40 14.39
N THR A 47 8.14 10.61 13.41
CA THR A 47 9.39 10.93 12.66
C THR A 47 9.18 10.92 11.14
N PRO A 48 9.65 11.95 10.40
CA PRO A 48 9.72 11.90 8.94
C PRO A 48 10.60 10.73 8.50
N ARG A 49 10.13 9.95 7.53
CA ARG A 49 10.83 8.80 6.97
C ARG A 49 10.73 8.83 5.45
N ALA A 50 11.71 8.24 4.79
CA ALA A 50 11.73 8.07 3.34
C ALA A 50 11.72 6.58 3.01
N LEU A 51 10.91 6.20 2.02
CA LEU A 51 10.87 4.88 1.43
C LEU A 51 11.41 4.97 0.00
N PHE A 52 12.15 3.96 -0.45
CA PHE A 52 12.66 3.85 -1.80
C PHE A 52 12.18 2.53 -2.42
N ASP A 53 11.13 2.62 -3.24
CA ASP A 53 10.49 1.47 -3.87
C ASP A 53 10.87 1.36 -5.35
N VAL A 54 11.10 0.13 -5.81
CA VAL A 54 11.29 -0.21 -7.23
C VAL A 54 10.17 -1.13 -7.65
N LEU A 55 9.35 -0.69 -8.60
CA LEU A 55 8.21 -1.47 -9.12
C LEU A 55 8.54 -2.07 -10.47
N SER A 56 8.32 -3.37 -10.62
CA SER A 56 8.54 -4.09 -11.88
C SER A 56 7.41 -5.11 -12.12
N PRO A 57 6.47 -4.86 -13.05
CA PRO A 57 6.33 -3.63 -13.83
C PRO A 57 5.58 -2.51 -13.03
N PRO A 58 5.72 -1.22 -13.39
CA PRO A 58 5.05 -0.10 -12.69
C PRO A 58 3.53 -0.14 -12.77
N TYR A 59 2.78 0.49 -11.84
CA TYR A 59 1.32 0.58 -11.97
C TYR A 59 0.88 1.20 -13.31
N CYS A 60 -0.22 0.69 -13.88
CA CYS A 60 -0.82 1.15 -15.12
C CYS A 60 -2.31 0.78 -15.15
N SER A 61 -3.19 1.78 -15.07
CA SER A 61 -4.64 1.52 -15.06
C SER A 61 -5.15 0.92 -16.37
N GLU A 62 -4.58 1.32 -17.51
CA GLU A 62 -4.94 0.81 -18.85
C GLU A 62 -4.63 -0.68 -18.98
N ASP A 63 -3.54 -1.14 -18.37
CA ASP A 63 -3.16 -2.56 -18.34
C ASP A 63 -3.78 -3.32 -17.15
N GLY A 64 -4.76 -2.74 -16.46
CA GLY A 64 -5.42 -3.37 -15.30
C GLY A 64 -4.58 -3.45 -14.02
N ARG A 65 -3.41 -2.78 -13.98
CA ARG A 65 -2.48 -2.75 -12.84
C ARG A 65 -2.70 -1.48 -12.02
N HIS A 66 -3.92 -1.27 -11.54
CA HIS A 66 -4.25 -0.16 -10.64
C HIS A 66 -3.89 -0.50 -9.20
N CYS A 67 -3.67 0.52 -8.38
CA CYS A 67 -3.50 0.34 -6.93
C CYS A 67 -4.88 0.34 -6.27
N SER A 68 -5.19 -0.73 -5.54
CA SER A 68 -6.40 -0.83 -4.69
C SER A 68 -6.05 -0.62 -3.23
N TYR A 69 -6.94 0.05 -2.51
CA TYR A 69 -6.79 0.29 -1.08
C TYR A 69 -7.71 -0.64 -0.31
N TYR A 70 -7.22 -1.19 0.80
CA TYR A 70 -8.02 -2.04 1.67
C TYR A 70 -7.90 -1.61 3.11
N ARG A 71 -8.94 -1.92 3.88
CA ARG A 71 -8.97 -1.76 5.33
C ARG A 71 -9.16 -3.11 5.99
N MET A 72 -8.37 -3.36 7.04
CA MET A 72 -8.57 -4.53 7.89
C MET A 72 -9.88 -4.40 8.68
N ILE A 73 -10.68 -5.46 8.66
CA ILE A 73 -11.90 -5.56 9.48
C ILE A 73 -11.48 -5.91 10.93
N PRO A 74 -11.77 -5.04 11.93
CA PRO A 74 -11.28 -5.23 13.30
C PRO A 74 -11.75 -6.53 13.97
N ARG A 75 -12.94 -7.02 13.60
CA ARG A 75 -13.57 -8.19 14.21
C ARG A 75 -12.86 -9.50 13.85
N THR A 76 -12.33 -9.60 12.64
CA THR A 76 -11.72 -10.84 12.15
C THR A 76 -10.19 -10.75 12.07
N ARG A 77 -9.63 -9.54 11.98
CA ARG A 77 -8.18 -9.25 11.80
C ARG A 77 -7.51 -10.01 10.64
N ARG A 78 -8.32 -10.67 9.82
CA ARG A 78 -7.91 -11.58 8.76
C ARG A 78 -8.65 -11.26 7.47
N ASP A 79 -9.70 -10.44 7.53
CA ASP A 79 -10.42 -10.04 6.33
C ASP A 79 -10.20 -8.57 6.01
N LEU A 80 -10.24 -8.29 4.71
CA LEU A 80 -9.97 -7.00 4.12
C LEU A 80 -11.16 -6.57 3.28
N ASP A 81 -11.60 -5.34 3.50
CA ASP A 81 -12.58 -4.67 2.65
C ASP A 81 -11.86 -3.71 1.72
N GLU A 82 -12.20 -3.75 0.44
CA GLU A 82 -11.75 -2.75 -0.52
C GLU A 82 -12.42 -1.41 -0.21
N ILE A 83 -11.62 -0.36 -0.16
CA ILE A 83 -12.08 0.99 0.16
C ILE A 83 -11.55 1.98 -0.87
N GLN A 84 -12.23 3.11 -1.01
CA GLN A 84 -11.59 4.28 -1.59
C GLN A 84 -10.66 4.91 -0.54
N PRO A 85 -9.49 5.44 -0.95
CA PRO A 85 -8.64 6.17 -0.02
C PRO A 85 -9.42 7.37 0.55
N PRO A 86 -9.26 7.70 1.84
CA PRO A 86 -9.92 8.86 2.42
C PRO A 86 -9.44 10.14 1.74
N GLU A 87 -10.28 11.18 1.70
CA GLU A 87 -9.95 12.47 1.06
C GLU A 87 -8.69 13.14 1.66
N SER A 88 -8.37 12.85 2.93
CA SER A 88 -7.18 13.33 3.60
C SER A 88 -5.89 12.66 3.15
N PHE A 89 -5.97 11.53 2.43
CA PHE A 89 -4.81 10.86 1.88
C PHE A 89 -4.39 11.55 0.59
N VAL A 90 -3.31 12.32 0.67
CA VAL A 90 -2.80 13.11 -0.44
C VAL A 90 -1.40 12.63 -0.80
N MET A 91 -1.20 12.32 -2.08
CA MET A 91 0.11 12.03 -2.67
C MET A 91 0.51 13.18 -3.58
N GLN A 92 1.61 13.86 -3.26
CA GLN A 92 2.14 14.96 -4.06
C GLN A 92 3.40 14.53 -4.80
N ARG A 93 3.41 14.70 -6.12
CA ARG A 93 4.59 14.41 -6.94
C ARG A 93 5.62 15.53 -6.79
N GLY A 94 6.80 15.19 -6.29
CA GLY A 94 7.96 16.08 -6.26
C GLY A 94 8.83 15.99 -7.52
N LEU A 95 9.65 17.03 -7.76
CA LEU A 95 10.72 16.98 -8.75
C LEU A 95 11.98 16.37 -8.10
N TYR A 96 12.55 15.35 -8.74
CA TYR A 96 13.82 14.76 -8.30
C TYR A 96 14.98 15.75 -8.51
N LYS A 97 15.76 15.99 -7.45
CA LYS A 97 16.91 16.93 -7.43
C LYS A 97 18.24 16.25 -7.09
N GLY A 98 18.29 14.92 -7.13
CA GLY A 98 19.52 14.17 -6.88
C GLY A 98 20.43 14.08 -8.11
N PRO A 99 21.48 13.25 -8.04
CA PRO A 99 22.39 13.03 -9.16
C PRO A 99 21.69 12.58 -10.44
N ASN A 100 22.22 12.99 -11.59
CA ASN A 100 21.64 12.60 -12.89
C ASN A 100 21.60 11.08 -13.05
N ILE A 101 20.39 10.55 -13.29
CA ILE A 101 20.18 9.14 -13.60
C ILE A 101 20.40 8.98 -15.10
N ARG A 102 21.52 8.37 -15.48
CA ARG A 102 21.80 8.00 -16.87
C ARG A 102 21.22 6.63 -17.15
N ARG A 103 20.57 6.48 -18.31
CA ARG A 103 20.00 5.23 -18.79
C ARG A 103 21.00 4.50 -19.66
#